data_AF-G1FFN8-F1
#
_entry.id   AF-G1FFN8-F1
#
_cell.length_a   1.000
_cell.length_b   1.000
_cell.length_c   1.000
_cell.angle_alpha   90.00
_cell.angle_beta   90.00
_cell.angle_gamma   90.00
#
_symmetry.space_group_name_H-M   'P 1'
#
loop_
_entity.id
_entity.type
_entity.pdbx_description
1 polymer ?
#
loop_
_entity_poly.entity_id
_entity_poly.type
_entity_poly.pdbx_seq_one_letter_code
_entity_poly.pdbx_strand_id
1 'polypeptide(L)'
;NTTDLNDTVVDIVARDSQRVIIASTVTVLAGIIQLVLGVLQVGFIVRYLSVPLVGGFTTAAAFHVFVSQLKICLSVPTKSYTGILSVIYTLIDILRNIPQTNIADFVAGLITFVVCVIVKEINNRFK
;
A
#
# COMPACT_ATOMS: atom_id res chain seq x y z
N ASN A 1 -10.56 19.95 -42.68
CA ASN A 1 -10.24 20.90 -41.60
C ASN A 1 -9.72 20.08 -40.44
N THR A 2 -8.42 20.16 -40.23
CA THR A 2 -7.58 19.43 -39.28
C THR A 2 -7.83 19.91 -37.85
N THR A 3 -8.24 19.02 -36.97
CA THR A 3 -8.06 19.17 -35.53
C THR A 3 -7.47 17.86 -35.02
N ASP A 4 -6.17 17.70 -35.23
CA ASP A 4 -5.31 16.78 -34.50
C ASP A 4 -5.44 17.14 -33.01
N LEU A 5 -6.33 16.41 -32.32
CA LEU A 5 -6.34 16.38 -30.87
C LEU A 5 -5.01 15.76 -30.46
N ASN A 6 -4.17 16.61 -29.90
CA ASN A 6 -2.85 16.32 -29.36
C ASN A 6 -3.04 15.37 -28.15
N ASP A 7 -3.38 14.11 -28.43
CA ASP A 7 -3.36 13.04 -27.45
C ASP A 7 -1.90 12.89 -27.05
N THR A 8 -1.56 13.38 -25.87
CA THR A 8 -0.39 12.93 -25.14
C THR A 8 -0.59 11.43 -24.91
N VAL A 9 -0.22 10.61 -25.90
CA VAL A 9 -0.20 9.16 -25.78
C VAL A 9 0.80 8.87 -24.68
N VAL A 10 0.29 8.74 -23.46
CA VAL A 10 1.07 8.27 -22.32
C VAL A 10 1.45 6.84 -22.69
N ASP A 11 2.68 6.67 -23.14
CA ASP A 11 3.22 5.38 -23.53
C ASP A 11 3.32 4.50 -22.28
N ILE A 12 2.24 3.77 -22.00
CA ILE A 12 2.07 2.88 -20.85
C ILE A 12 3.14 1.79 -20.85
N VAL A 13 3.56 1.33 -22.02
CA VAL A 13 4.59 0.29 -22.18
C VAL A 13 5.95 0.84 -21.76
N ALA A 14 6.27 2.07 -22.17
CA ALA A 14 7.49 2.75 -21.73
C ALA A 14 7.49 3.01 -20.22
N ARG A 15 6.36 3.46 -19.63
CA ARG A 15 6.26 3.68 -18.17
C ARG A 15 6.38 2.39 -17.36
N ASP A 16 5.75 1.30 -17.80
CA ASP A 16 5.81 0.03 -17.08
C ASP A 16 7.22 -0.58 -17.16
N SER A 17 7.87 -0.49 -18.32
CA SER A 17 9.28 -0.85 -18.46
C SER A 17 10.17 -0.08 -17.48
N GLN A 18 10.00 1.25 -17.39
CA GLN A 18 10.73 2.08 -16.41
C GLN A 18 10.47 1.66 -14.97
N ARG A 19 9.21 1.39 -14.58
CA ARG A 19 8.86 0.95 -13.22
C ARG A 19 9.55 -0.36 -12.85
N VAL A 20 9.57 -1.32 -13.78
CA VAL A 20 10.23 -2.62 -13.57
C VAL A 20 11.75 -2.46 -13.46
N ILE A 21 12.36 -1.60 -14.27
CA ILE A 21 13.81 -1.31 -14.21
C ILE A 21 14.17 -0.65 -12.87
N ILE A 22 13.38 0.34 -12.42
CA ILE A 22 13.62 1.00 -11.14
C ILE A 22 13.43 0.02 -9.98
N ALA A 23 12.34 -0.75 -9.97
CA ALA A 23 12.07 -1.73 -8.94
C ALA A 23 13.19 -2.78 -8.84
N SER A 24 13.59 -3.35 -9.97
CA SER A 24 14.67 -4.35 -10.01
C SER A 24 16.02 -3.79 -9.56
N THR A 25 16.37 -2.56 -9.98
CA THR A 25 17.61 -1.90 -9.55
C THR A 25 17.63 -1.68 -8.04
N VAL A 26 16.53 -1.18 -7.46
CA VAL A 26 16.41 -0.96 -6.02
C VAL A 26 16.46 -2.28 -5.25
N THR A 27 15.80 -3.34 -5.74
CA THR A 27 15.83 -4.67 -5.11
C THR A 27 17.25 -5.26 -5.13
N VAL A 28 17.97 -5.17 -6.25
CA VAL A 28 19.36 -5.63 -6.35
C VAL A 28 20.27 -4.84 -5.41
N LEU A 29 20.13 -3.51 -5.37
CA LEU A 29 20.91 -2.65 -4.47
C LEU A 29 20.64 -2.99 -3.00
N ALA A 30 19.38 -3.17 -2.62
CA ALA A 30 19.00 -3.59 -1.26
C ALA A 30 19.61 -4.96 -0.91
N GLY A 31 19.63 -5.91 -1.84
CA GLY A 31 20.27 -7.21 -1.67
C GLY A 31 21.79 -7.11 -1.48
N ILE A 32 22.47 -6.26 -2.25
CA ILE A 32 23.91 -6.00 -2.08
C ILE A 32 24.18 -5.40 -0.69
N ILE A 33 23.41 -4.39 -0.27
CA ILE A 33 23.53 -3.79 1.06
C ILE A 33 23.33 -4.86 2.15
N GLN A 34 22.33 -5.73 2.00
CA GLN A 34 22.04 -6.79 2.97
C GLN A 34 23.16 -7.84 3.03
N LEU A 35 23.80 -8.18 1.91
CA LEU A 35 24.97 -9.07 1.86
C LEU A 35 26.18 -8.43 2.55
N VAL A 36 26.46 -7.15 2.27
CA VAL A 36 27.53 -6.40 2.91
C VAL A 36 27.31 -6.33 4.43
N LEU A 37 26.11 -5.96 4.88
CA LEU A 37 25.76 -5.92 6.31
C LEU A 37 25.83 -7.29 6.98
N GLY A 38 25.53 -8.37 6.25
CA GLY A 38 25.68 -9.75 6.69
C GLY A 38 27.15 -10.15 6.88
N VAL A 39 28.02 -9.81 5.94
CA VAL A 39 29.48 -10.06 6.02
C VAL A 39 30.11 -9.25 7.15
N LEU A 40 29.71 -7.99 7.32
CA LEU A 40 30.12 -7.12 8.44
C LEU A 40 29.52 -7.54 9.80
N GLN A 41 28.71 -8.60 9.85
CA GLN A 41 28.04 -9.10 11.06
C GLN A 41 27.29 -8.02 11.84
N VAL A 42 26.70 -7.05 11.14
CA VAL A 42 25.91 -5.94 11.73
C VAL A 42 24.61 -6.45 12.39
N GLY A 43 24.31 -7.74 12.26
CA GLY A 43 23.20 -8.41 12.96
C GLY A 43 23.20 -8.22 14.48
N PHE A 44 24.36 -7.95 15.11
CA PHE A 44 24.41 -7.58 16.52
C PHE A 44 23.67 -6.26 16.79
N ILE A 45 23.85 -5.22 15.96
CA ILE A 45 23.21 -3.91 16.11
C ILE A 45 21.69 -4.02 15.93
N VAL A 46 21.23 -4.85 14.99
CA VAL A 46 19.79 -5.09 14.78
C VAL A 46 19.14 -5.79 15.97
N ARG A 47 19.87 -6.65 16.69
CA ARG A 47 19.39 -7.24 17.95
C ARG A 47 19.33 -6.24 19.10
N TYR A 48 20.15 -5.18 19.04
CA TYR A 48 20.16 -4.08 20.00
C TYR A 48 19.12 -2.99 19.70
N LEU A 49 18.49 -3.01 18.53
CA LEU A 49 17.30 -2.19 18.28
C LEU A 49 16.20 -2.61 19.24
N SER A 50 15.66 -1.62 19.96
CA SER A 50 14.67 -1.86 20.99
C SER A 50 13.45 -2.56 20.37
N VAL A 51 13.02 -3.68 20.98
CA VAL A 51 11.74 -4.35 20.65
C VAL A 51 10.58 -3.34 20.44
N PRO A 52 10.41 -2.28 21.26
CA PRO A 52 9.40 -1.26 21.01
C PRO A 52 9.59 -0.44 19.73
N LEU A 53 10.82 -0.23 19.25
CA LEU A 53 11.08 0.50 18.00
C LEU A 53 10.64 -0.34 16.78
N VAL A 54 10.98 -1.62 16.76
CA VAL A 54 10.54 -2.54 15.69
C VAL A 54 9.02 -2.73 15.71
N GLY A 55 8.43 -2.84 16.91
CA GLY A 55 6.98 -2.90 17.09
C GLY A 55 6.27 -1.62 16.61
N GLY A 56 6.81 -0.45 16.95
CA GLY A 56 6.30 0.85 16.50
C GLY A 56 6.39 1.03 14.98
N PHE A 57 7.52 0.69 14.37
CA PHE A 57 7.69 0.74 12.91
C PHE A 57 6.73 -0.20 12.19
N THR A 58 6.59 -1.44 12.67
CA THR A 58 5.68 -2.43 12.08
C THR A 58 4.22 -1.97 12.19
N THR A 59 3.83 -1.39 13.32
CA THR A 59 2.47 -0.84 13.53
C THR A 59 2.21 0.34 12.60
N ALA A 60 3.18 1.25 12.45
CA ALA A 60 3.06 2.38 11.52
C ALA A 60 2.96 1.92 10.07
N ALA A 61 3.77 0.93 9.65
CA ALA A 61 3.67 0.33 8.33
C ALA A 61 2.32 -0.37 8.11
N ALA A 62 1.82 -1.11 9.11
CA ALA A 62 0.50 -1.74 9.06
C ALA A 62 -0.63 -0.71 8.92
N PHE A 63 -0.56 0.38 9.69
CA PHE A 63 -1.52 1.48 9.55
C PHE A 63 -1.43 2.13 8.16
N HIS A 64 -0.23 2.41 7.66
CA HIS A 64 -0.04 2.96 6.32
C HIS A 64 -0.67 2.08 5.23
N VAL A 65 -0.45 0.76 5.28
CA VAL A 65 -1.08 -0.20 4.36
C VAL A 65 -2.60 -0.20 4.55
N PHE A 66 -3.11 -0.21 5.79
CA PHE A 66 -4.54 -0.16 6.06
C PHE A 66 -5.21 1.05 5.42
N VAL A 67 -4.63 2.25 5.54
CA VAL A 67 -5.25 3.42 4.90
C VAL A 67 -5.11 3.39 3.38
N SER A 68 -4.05 2.80 2.81
CA SER A 68 -3.95 2.56 1.36
C SER A 68 -5.05 1.62 0.86
N GLN A 69 -5.36 0.56 1.60
CA GLN A 69 -6.43 -0.39 1.26
C GLN A 69 -7.82 0.21 1.43
N LEU A 70 -8.00 1.09 2.43
CA LEU A 70 -9.26 1.80 2.64
C LEU A 70 -9.61 2.70 1.45
N LYS A 71 -8.62 3.36 0.83
CA LYS A 71 -8.85 4.13 -0.42
C LYS A 71 -9.42 3.29 -1.56
N ILE A 72 -8.89 2.07 -1.72
CA ILE A 72 -9.31 1.15 -2.79
C ILE A 72 -10.72 0.62 -2.48
N CYS A 73 -11.00 0.25 -1.23
CA CYS A 73 -12.30 -0.28 -0.79
C CYS A 73 -13.46 0.71 -0.96
N LEU A 74 -13.21 2.02 -0.79
CA LEU A 74 -14.27 3.02 -0.88
C LEU A 74 -14.47 3.59 -2.29
N SER A 75 -13.71 3.11 -3.28
CA SER A 75 -13.94 3.37 -4.71
C SER A 75 -14.18 4.85 -5.05
N VAL A 76 -13.58 5.77 -4.29
CA VAL A 76 -13.74 7.20 -4.56
C VAL A 76 -12.84 7.53 -5.75
N PRO A 77 -13.39 8.02 -6.88
CA PRO A 77 -12.61 8.44 -8.04
C PRO A 77 -11.90 9.75 -7.72
N THR A 78 -10.87 9.68 -6.88
CA THR A 78 -9.97 10.80 -6.64
C THR A 78 -8.89 10.75 -7.69
N LYS A 79 -8.87 11.77 -8.56
CA LYS A 79 -7.69 12.13 -9.37
C LYS A 79 -6.46 11.98 -8.48
N SER A 80 -5.48 11.20 -8.95
CA SER A 80 -4.33 10.75 -8.19
C SER A 80 -3.58 11.90 -7.50
N TYR A 81 -3.96 12.23 -6.26
CA TYR A 81 -3.17 13.14 -5.42
C TYR A 81 -1.96 12.37 -4.92
N THR A 82 -0.82 12.66 -5.52
CA THR A 82 0.47 12.04 -5.20
C THR A 82 1.05 12.79 -4.00
N GLY A 83 0.87 12.28 -2.78
CA GLY A 83 1.45 12.89 -1.58
C GLY A 83 1.11 12.15 -0.27
N ILE A 84 2.05 12.16 0.68
CA ILE A 84 1.97 11.53 2.01
C ILE A 84 0.67 11.92 2.77
N LEU A 85 0.15 13.13 2.53
CA LEU A 85 -1.07 13.66 3.18
C LEU A 85 -2.36 13.39 2.41
N SER A 86 -2.30 12.92 1.16
CA SER A 86 -3.50 12.60 0.36
C SER A 86 -4.39 11.60 1.09
N VAL A 87 -3.78 10.68 1.84
CA VAL A 87 -4.42 9.66 2.66
C VAL A 87 -5.42 10.23 3.68
N ILE A 88 -5.01 11.26 4.42
CA ILE A 88 -5.84 11.90 5.45
C ILE A 88 -6.95 12.74 4.79
N TYR A 89 -6.63 13.46 3.71
CA TYR A 89 -7.62 14.24 2.95
C TYR A 89 -8.68 13.33 2.32
N THR A 90 -8.30 12.20 1.71
CA THR A 90 -9.26 11.23 1.19
C THR A 90 -10.14 10.67 2.29
N LEU A 91 -9.62 10.41 3.49
CA LEU A 91 -10.40 9.87 4.61
C LEU A 91 -11.45 10.88 5.10
N ILE A 92 -11.10 12.17 5.14
CA ILE A 92 -12.00 13.26 5.51
C ILE A 92 -13.08 13.47 4.44
N ASP A 93 -12.72 13.44 3.16
CA ASP A 93 -13.68 13.53 2.04
C ASP A 93 -14.63 12.33 2.02
N ILE A 94 -14.09 11.12 2.23
CA ILE A 94 -14.84 9.87 2.40
C ILE A 94 -15.89 10.02 3.50
N LEU A 95 -15.49 10.49 4.68
CA LEU A 95 -16.37 10.62 5.84
C LEU A 95 -17.46 11.67 5.61
N ARG A 96 -17.17 12.72 4.83
CA ARG A 96 -18.14 13.74 4.42
C ARG A 96 -19.11 13.26 3.34
N ASN A 97 -18.68 12.39 2.42
CA ASN A 97 -19.47 11.91 1.27
C ASN A 97 -20.06 10.49 1.45
N ILE A 98 -20.05 9.95 2.67
CA ILE A 98 -20.63 8.63 3.04
C ILE A 98 -22.03 8.36 2.46
N PRO A 99 -22.99 9.31 2.42
CA PRO A 99 -24.31 9.01 1.88
C PRO A 99 -24.40 8.94 0.35
N GLN A 100 -23.37 9.33 -0.41
CA GLN A 100 -23.36 9.28 -1.89
C GLN A 100 -22.31 8.33 -2.49
N THR A 101 -21.49 7.66 -1.69
CA THR A 101 -20.46 6.73 -2.16
C THR A 101 -21.05 5.32 -2.37
N ASN A 102 -20.51 4.53 -3.30
CA ASN A 102 -20.99 3.20 -3.65
C ASN A 102 -20.94 2.23 -2.45
N ILE A 103 -22.04 2.16 -1.68
CA ILE A 103 -22.19 1.29 -0.49
C ILE A 103 -21.88 -0.17 -0.83
N ALA A 104 -22.05 -0.60 -2.09
CA ALA A 104 -21.78 -1.96 -2.52
C ALA A 104 -20.32 -2.39 -2.32
N ASP A 105 -19.33 -1.54 -2.66
CA ASP A 105 -17.91 -1.89 -2.52
C ASP A 105 -17.48 -1.96 -1.06
N PHE A 106 -17.99 -1.04 -0.23
CA PHE A 106 -17.76 -1.04 1.21
C PHE A 106 -18.34 -2.28 1.88
N VAL A 107 -19.58 -2.65 1.55
CA VAL A 107 -20.23 -3.84 2.09
C VAL A 107 -19.53 -5.11 1.63
N ALA A 108 -19.10 -5.20 0.36
CA ALA A 108 -18.33 -6.35 -0.15
C ALA A 108 -16.97 -6.50 0.57
N GLY A 109 -16.26 -5.40 0.79
CA GLY A 109 -15.01 -5.39 1.58
C GLY A 109 -15.24 -5.81 3.02
N LEU A 110 -16.31 -5.32 3.66
CA LEU A 110 -16.68 -5.68 5.03
C LEU A 110 -17.04 -7.16 5.15
N ILE A 111 -17.83 -7.70 4.22
CA ILE A 111 -18.17 -9.13 4.18
C ILE A 111 -16.89 -9.96 4.05
N THR A 112 -15.98 -9.58 3.15
CA THR A 112 -14.72 -10.30 2.95
C THR A 112 -13.86 -10.30 4.21
N PHE A 113 -13.77 -9.15 4.91
CA PHE A 113 -13.05 -9.05 6.18
C PHE A 113 -13.65 -9.94 7.26
N VAL A 114 -14.98 -9.92 7.42
CA VAL A 114 -15.70 -10.75 8.40
C VAL A 114 -15.49 -12.23 8.11
N VAL A 115 -15.59 -12.67 6.85
CA VAL A 115 -15.36 -14.06 6.45
C VAL A 115 -13.92 -14.48 6.79
N CYS A 116 -12.91 -13.66 6.47
CA CYS A 116 -11.52 -13.95 6.82
C CYS A 116 -11.31 -14.10 8.34
N VAL A 117 -11.93 -13.24 9.14
CA VAL A 117 -11.83 -13.31 10.61
C VAL A 117 -12.50 -14.59 11.14
N ILE A 118 -13.69 -14.93 10.64
CA ILE A 118 -14.40 -16.16 11.05
C ILE A 118 -13.59 -17.39 10.69
N VAL A 119 -13.07 -17.48 9.46
CA VAL A 119 -12.23 -18.61 9.02
C VAL A 119 -10.99 -18.73 9.90
N LYS A 120 -10.36 -17.60 10.24
CA LYS A 120 -9.20 -17.59 11.13
C LYS A 120 -9.53 -18.05 12.54
N GLU A 121 -10.67 -17.62 13.10
CA GLU A 121 -11.12 -18.01 14.44
C GLU A 121 -11.49 -19.50 14.49
N ILE A 122 -12.17 -20.01 13.46
CA ILE A 122 -12.46 -21.44 13.31
C ILE A 122 -11.13 -22.22 13.23
N ASN A 123 -10.22 -21.84 12.34
CA ASN A 123 -8.92 -22.51 12.22
C ASN A 123 -8.11 -22.48 13.52
N ASN A 124 -8.21 -21.41 14.32
CA ASN A 124 -7.55 -21.32 15.61
C ASN A 124 -8.22 -22.14 16.71
N ARG A 125 -9.55 -22.32 16.63
CA ARG A 125 -10.35 -23.15 17.55
C ARG A 125 -10.21 -24.65 17.27
N PHE A 126 -9.96 -25.05 16.01
CA PHE A 126 -9.81 -26.44 15.58
C PHE A 126 -8.35 -26.90 15.48
N LYS A 127 -7.41 -26.09 15.98
CA LYS A 127 -5.99 -26.44 16.12
C LYS A 127 -5.67 -26.72 17.58
#